data_AF-W2HYR3-F1
#
_entry.id   AF-W2HYR3-F1
#
_cell.length_a   1.000
_cell.length_b   1.000
_cell.length_c   1.000
_cell.angle_alpha   90.00
_cell.angle_beta   90.00
_cell.angle_gamma   90.00
#
_symmetry.space_group_name_H-M   'P 1'
#
loop_
_entity.id
_entity.type
_entity.pdbx_description
1 polymer ?
#
loop_
_entity_poly.entity_id
_entity_poly.type
_entity_poly.pdbx_seq_one_letter_code
_entity_poly.pdbx_strand_id
1 'polypeptide(L)'
;MPRSSSRQKLLRHVRGVLAKRQSSALIRELLSDDDSDEADLDEFWELEHERIQAKRYTAREANYRKRKKRWRKMLHNRAHTSDTAFLKYFRVKRSDFLI
;
A
#
# COMPACT_ATOMS: atom_id res chain seq x y z
N MET A 1 12.32 7.27 16.53
CA MET A 1 12.22 6.65 15.19
C MET A 1 10.80 6.16 14.94
N PRO A 2 10.19 6.40 13.76
CA PRO A 2 8.88 5.86 13.44
C PRO A 2 8.92 4.33 13.46
N ARG A 3 7.98 3.69 14.15
CA ARG A 3 7.88 2.21 14.20
C ARG A 3 7.53 1.69 12.81
N SER A 4 8.37 0.83 12.24
CA SER A 4 8.09 0.15 10.97
C SER A 4 6.86 -0.74 11.11
N SER A 5 5.88 -0.58 10.22
CA SER A 5 4.69 -1.44 10.19
C SER A 5 5.06 -2.91 9.99
N SER A 6 4.24 -3.84 10.48
CA SER A 6 4.41 -5.29 10.26
C SER A 6 4.61 -5.62 8.78
N ARG A 7 3.81 -5.00 7.90
CA ARG A 7 3.95 -5.10 6.44
C ARG A 7 5.33 -4.65 5.95
N GLN A 8 5.84 -3.54 6.47
CA GLN A 8 7.14 -3.01 6.03
C GLN A 8 8.30 -3.92 6.48
N LYS A 9 8.19 -4.53 7.67
CA LYS A 9 9.13 -5.56 8.12
C LYS A 9 9.08 -6.79 7.19
N LEU A 10 7.89 -7.27 6.88
CA LEU A 10 7.69 -8.40 5.98
C LEU A 10 8.25 -8.13 4.57
N LEU A 11 8.00 -6.95 4.00
CA LEU A 11 8.58 -6.57 2.70
C LEU A 11 10.11 -6.56 2.71
N ARG A 12 10.73 -6.07 3.79
CA ARG A 12 12.19 -6.10 3.91
C ARG A 12 12.72 -7.52 3.96
N HIS A 13 12.04 -8.39 4.70
CA HIS A 13 12.41 -9.79 4.79
C HIS A 13 12.32 -10.48 3.42
N VAL A 14 11.19 -10.37 2.72
CA VAL A 14 10.99 -11.00 1.41
C VAL A 14 11.96 -10.46 0.36
N ARG A 15 12.27 -9.16 0.36
CA ARG A 15 13.33 -8.60 -0.51
C ARG A 15 14.70 -9.21 -0.25
N GLY A 16 15.01 -9.49 1.02
CA GLY A 16 16.25 -10.17 1.39
C GLY A 16 16.29 -11.62 0.88
N VAL A 17 15.14 -12.31 0.90
CA VAL A 17 15.01 -13.66 0.33
C VAL A 17 15.21 -13.62 -1.19
N LEU A 18 14.50 -12.73 -1.90
CA LEU A 18 14.62 -12.57 -3.34
C LEU A 18 16.05 -12.29 -3.80
N ALA A 19 16.77 -11.40 -3.10
CA ALA A 19 18.17 -11.09 -3.45
C ALA A 19 19.09 -12.33 -3.35
N LYS A 20 18.90 -13.17 -2.32
CA LYS A 20 19.64 -14.42 -2.17
C LYS A 20 19.27 -15.41 -3.26
N ARG A 21 17.98 -15.56 -3.54
CA ARG A 21 17.47 -16.49 -4.55
C ARG A 21 17.92 -16.12 -5.96
N GLN A 22 17.89 -14.84 -6.31
CA GLN A 22 18.46 -14.32 -7.55
C GLN A 22 19.95 -14.67 -7.69
N SER A 23 20.70 -14.59 -6.58
CA SER A 23 22.12 -14.96 -6.61
C SER A 23 22.30 -16.47 -6.84
N SER A 24 21.47 -17.31 -6.22
CA SER A 24 21.47 -18.77 -6.44
C SER A 24 21.04 -19.14 -7.87
N ALA A 25 20.05 -18.44 -8.44
CA ALA A 25 19.60 -18.64 -9.81
C ALA A 25 20.73 -18.36 -10.82
N LEU A 26 21.47 -17.26 -10.63
CA LEU A 26 22.63 -16.95 -11.47
C LEU A 26 23.74 -18.00 -11.35
N ILE A 27 23.95 -18.58 -10.17
CA ILE A 27 24.94 -19.66 -9.99
C ILE A 27 24.49 -20.92 -10.72
N ARG A 28 23.21 -21.29 -10.61
CA ARG A 28 22.64 -22.44 -11.34
C ARG A 28 22.78 -22.26 -12.85
N GLU A 29 22.42 -21.09 -13.37
CA GLU A 29 22.57 -20.74 -14.78
C GLU A 29 24.04 -20.85 -15.23
N LEU A 30 24.99 -20.32 -14.45
CA LEU A 30 26.42 -20.40 -14.75
C LEU A 30 26.95 -21.83 -14.76
N LEU A 31 26.43 -22.70 -13.90
CA LEU A 31 26.83 -24.10 -13.78
C LEU A 31 26.02 -25.04 -14.67
N SER A 32 25.06 -24.53 -15.44
CA SER A 32 24.08 -25.31 -16.20
C SER A 32 23.33 -26.34 -15.33
N ASP A 33 23.11 -25.98 -14.06
CA ASP A 33 22.44 -26.80 -13.05
C ASP A 33 20.97 -26.38 -12.97
N ASP A 34 20.23 -26.66 -14.04
CA ASP A 34 18.80 -26.34 -14.14
C ASP A 34 18.01 -27.22 -13.16
N ASP A 35 17.67 -26.62 -12.02
CA ASP A 35 16.81 -27.20 -10.98
C ASP A 35 15.41 -26.57 -11.06
N SER A 36 14.44 -27.37 -11.51
CA SER A 36 13.04 -26.96 -11.66
C SER A 36 12.36 -26.64 -10.33
N ASP A 37 12.70 -27.35 -9.26
CA ASP A 37 12.09 -27.14 -7.95
C ASP A 37 12.51 -25.78 -7.38
N GLU A 38 13.77 -25.41 -7.61
CA GLU A 38 14.30 -24.10 -7.23
C GLU A 38 13.73 -22.96 -8.09
N ALA A 39 13.36 -23.21 -9.35
CA ALA A 39 12.66 -22.25 -10.20
C ALA A 39 11.22 -21.98 -9.70
N ASP A 40 10.48 -23.03 -9.32
CA ASP A 40 9.13 -22.90 -8.74
C ASP A 40 9.17 -22.09 -7.43
N LEU A 41 10.20 -22.31 -6.61
CA LEU A 41 10.40 -21.56 -5.39
C LEU A 41 10.76 -20.09 -5.66
N ASP A 42 11.53 -19.80 -6.71
CA ASP A 42 11.81 -18.41 -7.13
C ASP A 42 10.51 -17.69 -7.51
N GLU A 43 9.69 -18.31 -8.35
CA GLU A 43 8.37 -17.79 -8.75
C GLU A 43 7.47 -17.55 -7.54
N PHE A 44 7.42 -18.51 -6.60
CA PHE A 44 6.63 -18.37 -5.37
C PHE A 44 7.01 -17.11 -4.58
N TRP A 45 8.30 -16.85 -4.41
CA TRP A 45 8.75 -15.69 -3.63
C TRP A 45 8.51 -14.36 -4.36
N GLU A 46 8.57 -14.36 -5.70
CA GLU A 46 8.19 -13.20 -6.51
C GLU A 46 6.70 -12.88 -6.35
N LEU A 47 5.84 -13.88 -6.51
CA LEU A 47 4.39 -13.74 -6.32
C LEU A 47 4.04 -13.27 -4.90
N GLU A 48 4.69 -13.80 -3.88
CA GLU A 48 4.44 -13.37 -2.49
C GLU A 48 4.89 -11.91 -2.26
N HIS A 49 6.01 -11.49 -2.85
CA HIS A 49 6.44 -10.09 -2.83
C HIS A 49 5.40 -9.17 -3.47
N GLU A 50 4.91 -9.53 -4.67
CA GLU A 50 3.86 -8.78 -5.36
C GLU A 50 2.57 -8.72 -4.55
N ARG A 51 2.13 -9.85 -3.97
CA ARG A 51 0.94 -9.92 -3.11
C ARG A 51 1.03 -8.94 -1.94
N ILE A 52 2.17 -8.91 -1.25
CA ILE A 52 2.40 -8.00 -0.12
C ILE A 52 2.43 -6.54 -0.59
N GLN A 53 3.00 -6.28 -1.77
CA GLN A 53 2.97 -4.96 -2.38
C GLN A 53 1.52 -4.51 -2.67
N ALA A 54 0.74 -5.34 -3.36
CA ALA A 54 -0.64 -5.11 -3.76
C ALA A 54 -1.59 -4.91 -2.55
N LYS A 55 -1.32 -5.55 -1.41
CA LYS A 55 -2.12 -5.40 -0.18
C LYS A 55 -2.25 -3.95 0.33
N ARG A 56 -1.32 -3.06 -0.04
CA ARG A 56 -1.45 -1.62 0.27
C ARG A 56 -2.63 -0.99 -0.48
N TYR A 57 -2.87 -1.44 -1.70
CA TYR A 57 -3.88 -0.88 -2.60
C TYR A 57 -5.27 -1.46 -2.31
N THR A 58 -5.38 -2.72 -1.90
CA THR A 58 -6.65 -3.31 -1.46
C THR A 58 -7.23 -2.62 -0.22
N ALA A 59 -6.40 -2.32 0.78
CA ALA A 59 -6.81 -1.56 1.97
C ALA A 59 -7.10 -0.08 1.67
N ARG A 60 -6.58 0.45 0.55
CA ARG A 60 -6.75 1.86 0.18
C ARG A 60 -8.21 2.16 -0.15
N GLU A 61 -8.90 1.29 -0.89
CA GLU A 61 -10.32 1.50 -1.21
C GLU A 61 -11.17 1.73 0.05
N ALA A 62 -11.02 0.87 1.06
CA ALA A 62 -11.75 1.01 2.32
C ALA A 62 -11.46 2.35 3.01
N ASN A 63 -10.20 2.80 2.99
CA ASN A 63 -9.79 4.08 3.56
C ASN A 63 -10.32 5.28 2.75
N TYR A 64 -10.29 5.21 1.42
CA TYR A 64 -10.88 6.23 0.56
C TYR A 64 -12.41 6.29 0.73
N ARG A 65 -13.09 5.14 0.86
CA ARG A 65 -14.53 5.06 1.18
C ARG A 65 -14.83 5.72 2.53
N LYS A 66 -14.02 5.45 3.57
CA LYS A 66 -14.13 6.11 4.90
C LYS A 66 -13.91 7.63 4.81
N ARG A 67 -12.88 8.06 4.07
CA ARG A 67 -12.58 9.48 3.83
C ARG A 67 -13.74 10.16 3.08
N LYS A 68 -14.30 9.54 2.04
CA LYS A 68 -15.49 10.04 1.31
C LYS A 68 -16.71 10.21 2.23
N LYS A 69 -16.97 9.26 3.13
CA LYS A 69 -18.05 9.39 4.14
C LYS A 69 -17.79 10.53 5.12
N ARG A 70 -16.55 10.70 5.61
CA ARG A 70 -16.18 11.80 6.51
C ARG A 70 -16.32 13.17 5.85
N TRP A 71 -15.86 13.31 4.60
CA TRP A 71 -16.05 14.54 3.82
C TRP A 71 -17.53 14.86 3.62
N ARG A 72 -18.35 13.88 3.23
CA ARG A 72 -19.80 14.09 3.13
C ARG A 72 -20.43 14.51 4.46
N LYS A 73 -20.04 13.88 5.57
CA LYS A 73 -20.49 14.32 6.90
C LYS A 73 -20.04 15.78 7.16
N MET A 74 -18.81 16.14 6.87
CA MET A 74 -18.29 17.50 7.10
C MET A 74 -18.93 18.58 6.21
N LEU A 75 -19.24 18.23 4.96
CA LEU A 75 -19.83 19.14 3.98
C LEU A 75 -21.33 19.33 4.22
N HIS A 76 -22.05 18.32 4.70
CA HIS A 76 -23.51 18.40 4.90
C HIS A 76 -23.94 18.59 6.35
N ASN A 77 -23.11 18.27 7.35
CA ASN A 77 -23.46 18.43 8.75
C ASN A 77 -23.08 19.83 9.25
N ARG A 78 -24.03 20.75 9.19
CA ARG A 78 -23.91 22.13 9.70
C ARG A 78 -23.86 22.21 11.24
N ALA A 79 -24.22 21.15 11.96
CA ALA A 79 -24.23 21.14 13.43
C ALA A 79 -22.83 21.10 14.06
N HIS A 80 -21.81 20.61 13.34
CA HIS A 80 -20.44 20.50 13.87
C HIS A 80 -19.47 21.52 13.30
N THR A 81 -19.80 22.20 12.20
CA THR A 81 -18.92 23.22 11.61
C THR A 81 -19.78 24.22 10.85
N SER A 82 -19.92 25.44 11.40
CA SER A 82 -20.60 26.54 10.71
C SER A 82 -19.88 26.89 9.39
N ASP A 83 -20.57 27.59 8.48
CA ASP A 83 -19.96 28.02 7.22
C ASP A 83 -18.79 28.98 7.44
N THR A 84 -18.85 29.81 8.48
CA THR A 84 -17.76 30.70 8.89
C THR A 84 -16.54 29.93 9.39
N ALA A 85 -16.74 28.90 10.22
CA ALA A 85 -15.67 28.04 10.68
C ALA A 85 -15.06 27.25 9.52
N PHE A 86 -15.88 26.75 8.60
CA PHE A 86 -15.42 26.05 7.41
C PHE A 86 -14.56 26.95 6.52
N LEU A 87 -15.01 28.17 6.24
CA LEU A 87 -14.26 29.15 5.46
C LEU A 87 -12.91 29.50 6.12
N LYS A 88 -12.88 29.63 7.46
CA LYS A 88 -11.64 29.88 8.21
C LYS A 88 -10.61 28.76 8.04
N TYR A 89 -11.04 27.49 8.07
CA TYR A 89 -10.13 26.35 7.97
C TYR A 89 -9.72 25.99 6.55
N PHE A 90 -10.64 26.06 5.59
CA PHE A 90 -10.43 25.59 4.21
C PHE A 90 -10.20 26.72 3.20
N ARG A 91 -10.42 27.98 3.61
CA ARG A 91 -10.27 29.17 2.76
C ARG A 91 -11.08 29.14 1.45
N VAL A 92 -12.15 28.35 1.43
CA VAL A 92 -13.08 28.19 0.31
C VAL A 92 -14.49 28.13 0.87
N LYS A 93 -15.48 28.65 0.13
CA LYS A 93 -16.88 28.53 0.53
C LYS A 93 -17.33 27.08 0.38
N ARG A 94 -18.11 26.60 1.34
CA ARG A 94 -18.62 25.23 1.34
C ARG A 94 -19.52 24.92 0.13
N SER A 95 -20.21 25.92 -0.43
CA SER A 95 -20.98 25.83 -1.68
C SER A 95 -20.13 25.35 -2.86
N ASP A 96 -18.88 25.79 -2.92
CA ASP A 96 -18.01 25.58 -4.07
C ASP A 96 -17.48 24.12 -4.09
N PHE A 97 -17.63 23.41 -2.96
CA PHE A 97 -17.34 21.98 -2.82
C PHE A 97 -18.52 21.06 -3.20
N LEU A 98 -19.71 21.61 -3.41
CA LEU A 98 -20.95 20.83 -3.65
C LEU A 98 -21.29 20.61 -5.14
N ILE A 99 -20.33 20.85 -6.04
CA ILE A 99 -20.44 20.55 -7.47
C ILE A 99 -20.39 19.04 -7.70
#